data_AF-A0A8V0XK71-F1
#
_entry.id   AF-A0A8V0XK71-F1
#
_cell.length_a   1.000
_cell.length_b   1.000
_cell.length_c   1.000
_cell.angle_alpha   90.00
_cell.angle_beta   90.00
_cell.angle_gamma   90.00
#
_symmetry.space_group_name_H-M   'P 1'
#
loop_
_entity.id
_entity.type
_entity.pdbx_description
1 polymer ?
#
loop_
_entity_poly.entity_id
_entity_poly.type
_entity_poly.pdbx_seq_one_letter_code
_entity_poly.pdbx_strand_id
1 'polypeptide(L)'
;MAAAAFCSPCSALRSGLAPLCRWRALPRPASRRAGSVPRSAASDEAAVISGTKLAKQVLKEVQRDVESWISCGNKRPHLTVILVGDNPASHIYVRNKVKAAAAVGISSEVILRPKYISQEELLDMTLKLNKDSAVSGVLVQLPLPGDATVTIAHRHTPKEQLKIHTQLADIVIVAAGIPKLITTDMVKEGAAVIDVGINHIHDPLTGKTKLVGDVDFEEVKKKAGFITPVPGGVGPMTVAMLLKNTLIVAKKLIY
;
A
#
# COMPACT_ATOMS: atom_id res chain seq x y z
N MET A 1 -12.33 -3.47 -23.64
CA MET A 1 -13.07 -2.50 -24.47
C MET A 1 -14.33 -2.13 -23.69
N ALA A 2 -14.34 -0.98 -23.03
CA ALA A 2 -15.45 -0.54 -22.19
C ALA A 2 -16.49 0.18 -23.05
N ALA A 3 -17.74 -0.27 -23.01
CA ALA A 3 -18.87 0.39 -23.66
C ALA A 3 -19.60 1.23 -22.61
N ALA A 4 -19.64 2.55 -22.82
CA ALA A 4 -20.56 3.45 -22.13
C ALA A 4 -21.89 3.46 -22.90
N ALA A 5 -23.00 3.25 -22.21
CA ALA A 5 -24.34 3.33 -22.76
C ALA A 5 -24.92 4.74 -22.55
N PHE A 6 -25.24 5.43 -23.64
CA PHE A 6 -26.18 6.54 -23.67
C PHE A 6 -27.25 6.22 -24.74
N CYS A 7 -28.51 6.42 -24.38
CA CYS A 7 -29.67 6.05 -25.19
C CYS A 7 -30.34 7.30 -25.82
N SER A 8 -30.36 7.31 -27.16
CA SER A 8 -31.39 7.82 -28.11
C SER A 8 -31.71 9.33 -28.26
N PRO A 9 -32.37 9.77 -29.36
CA PRO A 9 -32.81 9.05 -30.58
C PRO A 9 -32.52 9.74 -31.95
N CYS A 10 -32.71 8.95 -33.04
CA CYS A 10 -33.03 9.35 -34.44
C CYS A 10 -31.99 10.19 -35.21
N SER A 11 -31.56 9.88 -36.43
CA SER A 11 -32.32 9.38 -37.58
C SER A 11 -31.39 8.85 -38.70
N ALA A 12 -31.97 8.04 -39.59
CA ALA A 12 -31.67 7.96 -41.03
C ALA A 12 -30.45 7.18 -41.56
N LEU A 13 -30.82 6.10 -42.27
CA LEU A 13 -30.36 5.66 -43.61
C LEU A 13 -29.12 4.77 -43.79
N ARG A 14 -29.42 3.52 -44.24
CA ARG A 14 -28.84 2.73 -45.36
C ARG A 14 -27.38 2.26 -45.18
N SER A 15 -26.95 1.09 -45.64
CA SER A 15 -27.55 -0.11 -46.25
C SER A 15 -26.40 -1.12 -46.43
N GLY A 16 -26.62 -2.40 -46.10
CA GLY A 16 -25.99 -3.55 -46.76
C GLY A 16 -24.49 -3.82 -46.55
N LEU A 17 -24.16 -4.83 -45.74
CA LEU A 17 -23.45 -6.06 -46.18
C LEU A 17 -23.22 -6.99 -44.97
N ALA A 18 -23.52 -8.26 -45.17
CA ALA A 18 -23.56 -9.34 -44.18
C ALA A 18 -22.15 -9.86 -43.81
N PRO A 19 -22.02 -10.65 -42.71
CA PRO A 19 -20.82 -10.70 -41.88
C PRO A 19 -19.92 -11.92 -42.15
N LEU A 20 -18.61 -11.72 -42.07
CA LEU A 20 -17.61 -12.79 -41.98
C LEU A 20 -16.56 -12.43 -40.92
N CYS A 21 -16.77 -12.91 -39.70
CA CYS A 21 -15.69 -13.27 -38.78
C CYS A 21 -16.25 -14.14 -37.66
N ARG A 22 -16.18 -15.46 -37.89
CA ARG A 22 -16.43 -16.51 -36.90
C ARG A 22 -15.31 -16.46 -35.86
N TRP A 23 -15.54 -15.82 -34.72
CA TRP A 23 -14.67 -15.98 -33.56
C TRP A 23 -14.95 -17.35 -32.93
N ARG A 24 -14.05 -18.31 -33.12
CA ARG A 24 -14.05 -19.57 -32.37
C ARG A 24 -13.87 -19.24 -30.89
N ALA A 25 -14.90 -19.50 -30.09
CA ALA A 25 -14.81 -19.44 -28.64
C ALA A 25 -13.83 -20.51 -28.16
N LEU A 26 -12.73 -20.10 -27.53
CA LEU A 26 -11.89 -20.99 -26.73
C LEU A 26 -12.71 -21.46 -25.51
N PRO A 27 -12.59 -22.74 -25.10
CA PRO A 27 -13.30 -23.24 -23.94
C PRO A 27 -12.85 -22.47 -22.69
N ARG A 28 -13.81 -21.83 -22.02
CA ARG A 28 -13.60 -21.17 -20.73
C ARG A 28 -13.14 -22.23 -19.72
N PRO A 29 -12.06 -22.00 -18.95
CA PRO A 29 -11.76 -22.87 -17.83
C PRO A 29 -12.96 -22.83 -16.88
N ALA A 30 -13.40 -24.01 -16.44
CA ALA A 30 -14.54 -24.18 -15.56
C ALA A 30 -14.46 -23.19 -14.39
N SER A 31 -15.52 -22.42 -14.18
CA SER A 31 -15.65 -21.57 -13.01
C SER A 31 -15.54 -22.46 -11.77
N ARG A 32 -14.38 -22.44 -11.13
CA ARG A 32 -14.30 -22.83 -9.73
C ARG A 32 -15.25 -21.88 -9.02
N ARG A 33 -16.39 -22.41 -8.55
CA ARG A 33 -17.26 -21.73 -7.61
C ARG A 33 -16.34 -21.06 -6.60
N ALA A 34 -16.49 -19.75 -6.42
CA ALA A 34 -15.86 -19.05 -5.31
C ALA A 34 -16.26 -19.83 -4.05
N GLY A 35 -15.33 -20.64 -3.56
CA GLY A 35 -15.51 -21.37 -2.32
C GLY A 35 -15.73 -20.30 -1.27
N SER A 36 -16.87 -20.36 -0.58
CA SER A 36 -17.09 -19.60 0.64
C SER A 36 -15.84 -19.74 1.50
N VAL A 37 -15.20 -18.63 1.83
CA VAL A 37 -14.11 -18.60 2.81
C VAL A 37 -14.61 -19.36 4.03
N PRO A 38 -13.90 -20.41 4.51
CA PRO A 38 -14.38 -21.16 5.66
C PRO A 38 -14.46 -20.18 6.83
N ARG A 39 -15.68 -19.95 7.33
CA ARG A 39 -15.88 -19.29 8.62
C ARG A 39 -15.30 -20.23 9.66
N SER A 40 -14.13 -19.93 10.20
CA SER A 40 -13.72 -20.51 11.46
C SER A 40 -14.72 -20.00 12.51
N ALA A 41 -15.51 -20.91 13.08
CA ALA A 41 -16.28 -20.61 14.27
C ALA A 41 -15.31 -20.24 15.40
N ALA A 42 -15.38 -18.98 15.86
CA ALA A 42 -15.03 -18.46 17.20
C ALA A 42 -14.39 -17.06 17.17
N SER A 43 -15.18 -16.03 16.85
CA SER A 43 -15.16 -14.69 17.47
C SER A 43 -16.11 -13.75 16.72
N ASP A 44 -17.01 -13.06 17.42
CA ASP A 44 -17.87 -11.97 16.86
C ASP A 44 -17.07 -10.69 16.52
N GLU A 45 -15.75 -10.81 16.34
CA GLU A 45 -14.82 -9.72 16.10
C GLU A 45 -13.88 -10.05 14.94
N ALA A 46 -13.45 -9.00 14.23
CA ALA A 46 -12.51 -9.06 13.12
C ALA A 46 -11.18 -9.70 13.50
N ALA A 47 -10.63 -10.50 12.58
CA ALA A 47 -9.27 -10.98 12.69
C ALA A 47 -8.27 -9.82 12.51
N VAL A 48 -7.50 -9.53 13.57
CA VAL A 48 -6.53 -8.44 13.56
C VAL A 48 -5.27 -8.85 12.79
N ILE A 49 -5.01 -8.18 11.66
CA ILE A 49 -3.82 -8.38 10.84
C ILE A 49 -2.65 -7.65 11.48
N SER A 50 -1.82 -8.38 12.24
CA SER A 50 -0.61 -7.83 12.85
C SER A 50 0.50 -7.68 11.81
N GLY A 51 0.61 -6.49 11.22
CA GLY A 51 1.70 -6.18 10.31
C GLY A 51 3.08 -6.21 10.97
N THR A 52 3.18 -5.99 12.29
CA THR A 52 4.44 -6.23 13.03
C THR A 52 4.91 -7.69 12.96
N LYS A 53 4.01 -8.67 13.11
CA LYS A 53 4.37 -10.09 13.04
C LYS A 53 4.80 -10.48 11.62
N LEU A 54 4.02 -10.07 10.63
CA LEU A 54 4.32 -10.30 9.21
C LEU A 54 5.64 -9.63 8.80
N ALA A 55 5.86 -8.38 9.22
CA ALA A 55 7.09 -7.64 8.92
C ALA A 55 8.32 -8.37 9.47
N LYS A 56 8.24 -8.93 10.68
CA LYS A 56 9.34 -9.74 11.24
C LYS A 56 9.65 -10.97 10.38
N GLN A 57 8.65 -11.63 9.82
CA GLN A 57 8.85 -12.78 8.92
C GLN A 57 9.54 -12.33 7.62
N VAL A 58 9.02 -11.27 7.00
CA VAL A 58 9.61 -10.70 5.77
C VAL A 58 11.04 -10.23 6.00
N LEU A 59 11.33 -9.56 7.11
CA LEU A 59 12.69 -9.11 7.42
C LEU A 59 13.66 -10.29 7.60
N LYS A 60 13.23 -11.41 8.18
CA LYS A 60 14.03 -12.64 8.28
C LYS A 60 14.29 -13.28 6.92
N GLU A 61 13.33 -13.23 6.01
CA GLU A 61 13.52 -13.67 4.62
C GLU A 61 14.55 -12.77 3.91
N VAL A 62 14.36 -11.46 3.98
CA VAL A 62 15.27 -10.47 3.38
C VAL A 62 16.69 -10.64 3.92
N GLN A 63 16.86 -10.82 5.23
CA GLN A 63 18.17 -11.03 5.84
C GLN A 63 18.87 -12.26 5.25
N ARG A 64 18.18 -13.42 5.22
CA ARG A 64 18.74 -14.66 4.64
C ARG A 64 19.11 -14.48 3.17
N ASP A 65 18.26 -13.80 2.41
CA ASP A 65 18.52 -13.56 0.99
C ASP A 65 19.68 -12.59 0.76
N VAL A 66 19.86 -11.59 1.62
CA VAL A 66 21.01 -10.67 1.59
C VAL A 66 22.30 -11.40 1.91
N GLU A 67 22.30 -12.25 2.95
CA GLU A 67 23.44 -13.07 3.34
C GLU A 67 23.85 -14.01 2.20
N SER A 68 22.88 -14.72 1.60
CA SER A 68 23.12 -15.57 0.43
C SER A 68 23.65 -14.75 -0.75
N TRP A 69 23.06 -13.60 -1.05
CA TRP A 69 23.49 -12.73 -2.15
C TRP A 69 24.96 -12.30 -2.03
N ILE A 70 25.38 -11.88 -0.84
CA ILE A 70 26.76 -11.47 -0.55
C ILE A 70 27.71 -12.67 -0.62
N SER A 71 27.28 -13.84 -0.14
CA SER A 71 28.10 -15.07 -0.20
C SER A 71 28.42 -15.51 -1.63
N CYS A 72 27.56 -15.17 -2.60
CA CYS A 72 27.83 -15.37 -4.03
C CYS A 72 28.81 -14.35 -4.63
N GLY A 73 29.45 -13.49 -3.83
CA GLY A 73 30.42 -12.49 -4.28
C GLY A 73 29.80 -11.19 -4.80
N ASN A 74 28.48 -11.03 -4.73
CA ASN A 74 27.81 -9.83 -5.20
C ASN A 74 28.00 -8.65 -4.24
N LYS A 75 27.91 -7.44 -4.78
CA LYS A 75 27.93 -6.22 -3.97
C LYS A 75 26.74 -6.18 -3.01
N ARG A 76 26.99 -5.73 -1.79
CA ARG A 76 25.98 -5.51 -0.77
C ARG A 76 24.92 -4.51 -1.27
N PRO A 77 23.62 -4.77 -1.08
CA PRO A 77 22.59 -3.79 -1.41
C PRO A 77 22.75 -2.49 -0.61
N HIS A 78 22.39 -1.37 -1.23
CA HIS A 78 22.52 -0.05 -0.64
C HIS A 78 21.19 0.73 -0.68
N LEU A 79 20.86 1.41 0.41
CA LEU A 79 19.68 2.26 0.55
C LEU A 79 20.09 3.69 0.94
N THR A 80 19.95 4.63 0.01
CA THR A 80 20.12 6.06 0.30
C THR A 80 18.77 6.69 0.66
N VAL A 81 18.72 7.46 1.75
CA VAL A 81 17.51 8.15 2.22
C VAL A 81 17.79 9.65 2.31
N ILE A 82 17.05 10.46 1.55
CA ILE A 82 17.13 11.92 1.64
C ILE A 82 16.09 12.41 2.65
N LEU A 83 16.53 13.20 3.63
CA LEU A 83 15.66 13.81 4.63
C LEU A 83 15.80 15.34 4.56
N VAL A 84 14.69 16.01 4.26
CA VAL A 84 14.61 17.46 4.11
C VAL A 84 13.92 18.07 5.33
N GLY A 85 14.60 19.01 5.99
CA GLY A 85 14.11 19.72 7.17
C GLY A 85 14.10 18.88 8.45
N ASP A 86 13.49 19.46 9.49
CA ASP A 86 13.62 18.98 10.87
C ASP A 86 12.32 18.46 11.47
N ASN A 87 11.39 17.97 10.62
CA ASN A 87 10.15 17.38 11.12
C ASN A 87 10.48 16.16 12.02
N PRO A 88 10.14 16.19 13.33
CA PRO A 88 10.48 15.13 14.26
C PRO A 88 9.93 13.77 13.85
N ALA A 89 8.74 13.72 13.24
CA ALA A 89 8.14 12.48 12.76
C ALA A 89 8.98 11.84 11.64
N SER A 90 9.45 12.65 10.68
CA SER A 90 10.28 12.19 9.57
C SER A 90 11.62 11.63 10.05
N HIS A 91 12.25 12.29 11.03
CA HIS A 91 13.48 11.82 11.67
C HIS A 91 13.31 10.44 12.31
N ILE A 92 12.18 10.21 13.01
CA ILE A 92 11.87 8.91 13.61
C ILE A 92 11.68 7.84 12.53
N TYR A 93 10.94 8.13 11.46
CA TYR A 93 10.75 7.20 10.35
C TYR A 93 12.06 6.82 9.67
N VAL A 94 12.91 7.79 9.37
CA VAL A 94 14.21 7.54 8.73
C VAL A 94 15.10 6.72 9.63
N ARG A 95 15.18 7.05 10.92
CA ARG A 95 15.94 6.26 11.91
C ARG A 95 15.48 4.81 11.95
N ASN A 96 14.16 4.57 11.93
CA ASN A 96 13.62 3.21 11.91
C ASN A 96 13.97 2.45 10.64
N LYS A 97 13.96 3.12 9.47
CA LYS A 97 14.38 2.51 8.19
C LYS A 97 15.86 2.14 8.20
N VAL A 98 16.73 3.02 8.66
CA VAL A 98 18.18 2.77 8.78
C VAL A 98 18.45 1.61 9.73
N LYS A 99 17.80 1.61 10.90
CA LYS A 99 17.94 0.52 11.89
C LYS A 99 17.52 -0.82 11.30
N ALA A 100 16.41 -0.86 10.56
CA ALA A 100 15.92 -2.07 9.92
C ALA A 100 16.84 -2.54 8.77
N ALA A 101 17.37 -1.61 7.95
CA ALA A 101 18.32 -1.90 6.89
C ALA A 101 19.59 -2.57 7.44
N ALA A 102 20.18 -1.97 8.48
CA ALA A 102 21.35 -2.51 9.15
C ALA A 102 21.09 -3.92 9.71
N ALA A 103 19.93 -4.15 10.33
CA ALA A 103 19.56 -5.43 10.91
C ALA A 103 19.44 -6.57 9.87
N VAL A 104 19.15 -6.27 8.61
CA VAL A 104 19.07 -7.26 7.53
C VAL A 104 20.31 -7.29 6.64
N GLY A 105 21.38 -6.58 7.03
CA GLY A 105 22.65 -6.56 6.29
C GLY A 105 22.71 -5.59 5.10
N ILE A 106 21.69 -4.75 4.91
CA ILE A 106 21.67 -3.71 3.86
C ILE A 106 22.44 -2.49 4.36
N SER A 107 23.34 -1.97 3.53
CA SER A 107 24.03 -0.71 3.82
C SER A 107 23.10 0.48 3.57
N SER A 108 23.19 1.54 4.36
CA SER A 108 22.33 2.71 4.17
C SER A 108 23.02 4.02 4.51
N GLU A 109 22.67 5.06 3.77
CA GLU A 109 23.14 6.42 3.98
C GLU A 109 21.93 7.37 4.17
N VAL A 110 22.05 8.34 5.06
CA VAL A 110 21.05 9.40 5.21
C VAL A 110 21.66 10.74 4.79
N ILE A 111 21.06 11.35 3.78
CA ILE A 111 21.45 12.66 3.27
C ILE A 111 20.50 13.70 3.88
N LEU A 112 21.01 14.47 4.85
CA LEU A 112 20.26 15.57 5.48
C LEU A 112 20.33 16.82 4.61
N ARG A 113 19.18 17.50 4.46
CA ARG A 113 19.07 18.78 3.76
C ARG A 113 18.21 19.77 4.53
N PRO A 114 18.51 21.08 4.43
CA PRO A 114 17.70 22.10 5.08
C PRO A 114 16.32 22.20 4.44
N LYS A 115 15.35 22.72 5.20
CA LYS A 115 13.96 22.93 4.73
C LYS A 115 13.87 23.86 3.51
N TYR A 116 14.83 24.76 3.34
CA TYR A 116 14.87 25.77 2.27
C TYR A 116 15.59 25.30 1.00
N ILE A 117 15.91 24.00 0.88
CA ILE A 117 16.47 23.47 -0.37
C ILE A 117 15.54 23.78 -1.55
N SER A 118 16.11 24.22 -2.66
CA SER A 118 15.34 24.50 -3.87
C SER A 118 14.92 23.21 -4.56
N GLN A 119 13.84 23.27 -5.35
CA GLN A 119 13.40 22.14 -6.15
C GLN A 119 14.48 21.70 -7.17
N GLU A 120 15.19 22.66 -7.76
CA GLU A 120 16.27 22.39 -8.72
C GLU A 120 17.43 21.61 -8.07
N GLU A 121 17.86 22.02 -6.87
CA GLU A 121 18.88 21.29 -6.11
C GLU A 121 18.41 19.87 -5.74
N LEU A 122 17.15 19.70 -5.36
CA LEU A 122 16.58 18.38 -5.05
C LEU A 122 16.54 17.48 -6.30
N LEU A 123 16.23 18.05 -7.47
CA LEU A 123 16.23 17.35 -8.75
C LEU A 123 17.65 16.98 -9.18
N ASP A 124 18.63 17.90 -9.08
CA ASP A 124 20.03 17.61 -9.40
C ASP A 124 20.60 16.50 -8.52
N MET A 125 20.30 16.51 -7.22
CA MET A 125 20.66 15.40 -6.33
C MET A 125 19.98 14.09 -6.73
N THR A 126 18.70 14.13 -7.06
CA THR A 126 17.97 12.93 -7.51
C THR A 126 18.57 12.39 -8.81
N LEU A 127 18.98 13.27 -9.73
CA LEU A 127 19.67 12.90 -10.97
C LEU A 127 21.07 12.32 -10.70
N LYS A 128 21.82 12.88 -9.75
CA LYS A 128 23.11 12.33 -9.31
C LYS A 128 22.95 10.94 -8.72
N LEU A 129 21.95 10.75 -7.84
CA LEU A 129 21.63 9.46 -7.25
C LEU A 129 21.09 8.48 -8.29
N ASN A 130 20.24 8.89 -9.23
CA ASN A 130 19.78 8.01 -10.31
C ASN A 130 20.90 7.58 -11.27
N LYS A 131 21.99 8.35 -11.38
CA LYS A 131 23.19 8.00 -12.16
C LYS A 131 24.18 7.16 -11.37
N ASP A 132 24.01 7.06 -10.05
CA ASP A 132 24.84 6.21 -9.22
C ASP A 132 24.41 4.75 -9.40
N SER A 133 25.32 3.94 -9.93
CA SER A 133 25.17 2.48 -10.09
C SER A 133 24.85 1.73 -8.77
N ALA A 134 25.01 2.37 -7.61
CA ALA A 134 24.65 1.83 -6.30
C ALA A 134 23.21 2.13 -5.87
N VAL A 135 22.51 3.08 -6.50
CA VAL A 135 21.17 3.53 -6.09
C VAL A 135 20.10 2.85 -6.94
N SER A 136 19.15 2.23 -6.24
CA SER A 136 18.33 1.14 -6.76
C SER A 136 16.82 1.41 -6.67
N GLY A 137 16.36 2.62 -7.04
CA GLY A 137 15.01 2.76 -7.62
C GLY A 137 14.02 3.78 -7.02
N VAL A 138 13.09 4.18 -7.89
CA VAL A 138 11.84 4.90 -7.64
C VAL A 138 10.68 3.91 -7.77
N LEU A 139 9.71 3.98 -6.86
CA LEU A 139 8.58 3.04 -6.77
C LEU A 139 7.26 3.76 -7.07
N VAL A 140 6.63 3.42 -8.19
CA VAL A 140 5.20 3.69 -8.42
C VAL A 140 4.63 2.50 -9.20
N GLN A 141 3.78 1.69 -8.56
CA GLN A 141 2.98 0.71 -9.27
C GLN A 141 1.55 0.69 -8.73
N LEU A 142 0.62 1.15 -9.56
CA LEU A 142 -0.77 0.69 -9.64
C LEU A 142 -1.13 0.61 -11.14
N PRO A 143 -2.00 -0.33 -11.57
CA PRO A 143 -2.93 -1.11 -10.75
C PRO A 143 -2.43 -2.51 -10.36
N LEU A 144 -3.07 -3.08 -9.34
CA LEU A 144 -2.88 -4.45 -8.87
C LEU A 144 -3.26 -5.45 -9.98
N PRO A 145 -2.53 -6.57 -10.17
CA PRO A 145 -3.00 -7.65 -11.01
C PRO A 145 -4.21 -8.32 -10.33
N GLY A 146 -5.41 -8.16 -10.91
CA GLY A 146 -6.64 -8.81 -10.47
C GLY A 146 -7.88 -8.25 -11.17
N ASP A 147 -8.87 -9.10 -11.44
CA ASP A 147 -10.17 -8.72 -12.01
C ASP A 147 -11.08 -8.08 -10.93
N ALA A 148 -10.60 -7.00 -10.30
CA ALA A 148 -11.30 -6.29 -9.23
C ALA A 148 -11.69 -4.86 -9.66
N THR A 149 -12.91 -4.45 -9.33
CA THR A 149 -13.35 -3.06 -9.50
C THR A 149 -12.69 -2.19 -8.44
N VAL A 150 -11.94 -1.19 -8.87
CA VAL A 150 -11.26 -0.24 -7.97
C VAL A 150 -12.02 1.09 -7.97
N THR A 151 -12.34 1.60 -6.79
CA THR A 151 -12.86 2.95 -6.59
C THR A 151 -11.86 3.76 -5.77
N ILE A 152 -11.47 4.92 -6.27
CA ILE A 152 -10.55 5.85 -5.60
C ILE A 152 -11.35 7.07 -5.15
N ALA A 153 -11.26 7.38 -3.85
CA ALA A 153 -11.86 8.57 -3.26
C ALA A 153 -10.76 9.51 -2.76
N HIS A 154 -10.95 10.82 -2.97
CA HIS A 154 -10.04 11.82 -2.43
C HIS A 154 -10.42 12.14 -0.98
N ARG A 155 -9.47 12.67 -0.18
CA ARG A 155 -9.75 13.09 1.22
C ARG A 155 -10.84 14.16 1.37
N HIS A 156 -11.26 14.80 0.27
CA HIS A 156 -12.33 15.80 0.23
C HIS A 156 -13.64 15.26 -0.32
N THR A 157 -13.72 13.97 -0.65
CA THR A 157 -14.97 13.35 -1.08
C THR A 157 -16.02 13.52 0.04
N PRO A 158 -17.22 14.04 -0.27
CA PRO A 158 -18.27 14.23 0.72
C PRO A 158 -18.57 12.93 1.47
N LYS A 159 -18.82 13.03 2.78
CA LYS A 159 -18.96 11.87 3.66
C LYS A 159 -20.07 10.91 3.20
N GLU A 160 -21.18 11.44 2.71
CA GLU A 160 -22.30 10.64 2.17
C GLU A 160 -21.89 9.82 0.94
N GLN A 161 -21.11 10.41 0.03
CA GLN A 161 -20.60 9.69 -1.15
C GLN A 161 -19.54 8.65 -0.75
N LEU A 162 -18.66 9.01 0.18
CA LEU A 162 -17.64 8.09 0.71
C LEU A 162 -18.29 6.87 1.36
N LYS A 163 -19.38 7.08 2.11
CA LYS A 163 -20.16 6.01 2.76
C LYS A 163 -20.74 5.03 1.75
N ILE A 164 -21.34 5.51 0.65
CA ILE A 164 -21.90 4.65 -0.40
C ILE A 164 -20.82 3.73 -0.98
N HIS A 165 -19.64 4.27 -1.30
CA HIS A 165 -18.56 3.48 -1.89
C HIS A 165 -17.95 2.48 -0.90
N THR A 166 -17.76 2.89 0.36
CA THR A 166 -17.15 2.04 1.40
C THR A 166 -18.07 0.92 1.87
N GLN A 167 -19.40 1.13 1.87
CA GLN A 167 -20.39 0.10 2.20
C GLN A 167 -20.49 -1.01 1.15
N LEU A 168 -20.11 -0.73 -0.10
CA LEU A 168 -20.11 -1.72 -1.17
C LEU A 168 -18.80 -2.51 -1.24
N ALA A 169 -17.73 -1.96 -0.68
CA ALA A 169 -16.39 -2.51 -0.80
C ALA A 169 -16.19 -3.76 0.06
N ASP A 170 -15.63 -4.81 -0.55
CA ASP A 170 -15.15 -5.99 0.18
C ASP A 170 -13.79 -5.73 0.85
N ILE A 171 -13.02 -4.77 0.30
CA ILE A 171 -11.73 -4.33 0.83
C ILE A 171 -11.73 -2.79 0.86
N VAL A 172 -11.47 -2.22 2.02
CA VAL A 172 -11.33 -0.77 2.22
C VAL A 172 -9.89 -0.48 2.63
N ILE A 173 -9.19 0.33 1.82
CA ILE A 173 -7.84 0.82 2.14
C ILE A 173 -7.94 2.32 2.43
N VAL A 174 -7.53 2.75 3.62
CA VAL A 174 -7.69 4.13 4.09
C VAL A 174 -6.31 4.76 4.32
N ALA A 175 -6.07 5.90 3.67
CA ALA A 175 -4.82 6.66 3.73
C ALA A 175 -5.08 8.17 3.60
N ALA A 176 -6.12 8.66 4.28
CA ALA A 176 -6.59 10.04 4.18
C ALA A 176 -5.91 10.99 5.16
N GLY A 177 -5.32 10.48 6.25
CA GLY A 177 -4.71 11.29 7.30
C GLY A 177 -5.75 12.12 8.06
N ILE A 178 -6.91 11.51 8.34
CA ILE A 178 -8.03 12.10 9.07
C ILE A 178 -8.45 11.09 10.14
N PRO A 179 -8.22 11.38 11.44
CA PRO A 179 -8.58 10.48 12.52
C PRO A 179 -10.07 10.10 12.47
N LYS A 180 -10.37 8.80 12.60
CA LYS A 180 -11.74 8.27 12.66
C LYS A 180 -12.64 8.68 11.49
N LEU A 181 -12.07 8.87 10.30
CA LEU A 181 -12.80 9.12 9.07
C LEU A 181 -13.78 7.99 8.74
N ILE A 182 -13.32 6.74 8.84
CA ILE A 182 -14.13 5.55 8.55
C ILE A 182 -14.75 5.01 9.84
N THR A 183 -16.07 5.02 9.89
CA THR A 183 -16.90 4.55 11.01
C THR A 183 -17.60 3.25 10.66
N THR A 184 -18.15 2.56 11.67
CA THR A 184 -18.77 1.23 11.54
C THR A 184 -19.95 1.17 10.58
N ASP A 185 -20.73 2.25 10.48
CA ASP A 185 -21.85 2.35 9.54
C ASP A 185 -21.39 2.44 8.09
N MET A 186 -20.11 2.76 7.83
CA MET A 186 -19.52 2.85 6.50
C MET A 186 -18.90 1.54 6.01
N VAL A 187 -18.73 0.55 6.88
CA VAL A 187 -18.04 -0.71 6.55
C VAL A 187 -19.05 -1.81 6.27
N LYS A 188 -18.85 -2.60 5.22
CA LYS A 188 -19.64 -3.80 4.91
C LYS A 188 -19.33 -4.91 5.91
N GLU A 189 -20.34 -5.68 6.30
CA GLU A 189 -20.16 -6.85 7.17
C GLU A 189 -19.14 -7.83 6.56
N GLY A 190 -18.14 -8.23 7.35
CA GLY A 190 -17.10 -9.15 6.91
C GLY A 190 -16.03 -8.56 5.98
N ALA A 191 -16.08 -7.26 5.66
CA ALA A 191 -15.05 -6.63 4.82
C ALA A 191 -13.65 -6.63 5.46
N ALA A 192 -12.63 -6.56 4.62
CA ALA A 192 -11.26 -6.34 5.06
C ALA A 192 -10.95 -4.82 5.09
N VAL A 193 -10.47 -4.32 6.24
CA VAL A 193 -10.13 -2.91 6.42
C VAL A 193 -8.63 -2.76 6.67
N ILE A 194 -7.95 -2.02 5.79
CA ILE A 194 -6.52 -1.73 5.86
C ILE A 194 -6.35 -0.24 6.15
N ASP A 195 -6.04 0.07 7.40
CA ASP A 195 -5.74 1.42 7.89
C ASP A 195 -4.25 1.73 7.73
N VAL A 196 -3.95 2.58 6.76
CA VAL A 196 -2.61 3.13 6.47
C VAL A 196 -2.43 4.49 7.15
N GLY A 197 -3.52 5.11 7.61
CA GLY A 197 -3.54 6.43 8.22
C GLY A 197 -2.64 6.53 9.44
N ILE A 198 -1.94 7.64 9.57
CA ILE A 198 -1.10 7.91 10.74
C ILE A 198 -1.36 9.33 11.22
N ASN A 199 -2.02 9.43 12.36
CA ASN A 199 -2.37 10.68 12.99
C ASN A 199 -1.86 10.71 14.44
N HIS A 200 -1.43 11.89 14.88
CA HIS A 200 -1.02 12.14 16.25
C HIS A 200 -2.13 12.91 16.96
N ILE A 201 -2.71 12.30 18.00
CA ILE A 201 -3.67 12.96 18.88
C ILE A 201 -3.03 13.22 20.24
N HIS A 202 -3.30 14.39 20.82
CA HIS A 202 -2.89 14.69 22.18
C HIS A 202 -3.93 14.14 23.14
N ASP A 203 -3.51 13.29 24.07
CA ASP A 203 -4.38 12.81 25.13
C ASP A 203 -4.46 13.88 26.23
N PRO A 204 -5.62 14.53 26.42
CA PRO A 204 -5.76 15.60 27.41
C PRO A 204 -5.64 15.10 28.85
N LEU A 205 -5.80 13.79 29.11
CA LEU A 205 -5.72 13.22 30.45
C LEU A 205 -4.29 12.80 30.82
N THR A 206 -3.51 12.31 29.86
CA THR A 206 -2.15 11.80 30.12
C THR A 206 -1.04 12.74 29.65
N GLY A 207 -1.38 13.77 28.86
CA GLY A 207 -0.42 14.69 28.22
C GLY A 207 0.44 14.01 27.14
N LYS A 208 0.20 12.73 26.84
CA LYS A 208 0.99 11.96 25.87
C LYS A 208 0.39 12.05 24.49
N THR A 209 1.24 12.06 23.47
CA THR A 209 0.82 11.93 22.08
C THR A 209 0.55 10.46 21.76
N LYS A 210 -0.67 10.14 21.33
CA LYS A 210 -1.06 8.79 20.87
C LYS A 210 -1.12 8.75 19.35
N LEU A 211 -0.63 7.66 18.78
CA LEU A 211 -0.78 7.37 17.36
C LEU A 211 -2.15 6.71 17.12
N VAL A 212 -2.92 7.25 16.19
CA VAL A 212 -4.22 6.70 15.79
C VAL A 212 -4.34 6.69 14.27
N GLY A 213 -5.09 5.74 13.75
CA GLY A 213 -5.34 5.62 12.32
C GLY A 213 -6.51 6.45 11.84
N ASP A 214 -6.91 6.24 10.58
CA ASP A 214 -8.06 6.89 9.97
C ASP A 214 -9.37 6.14 10.25
N VAL A 215 -9.31 4.95 10.84
CA VAL A 215 -10.46 4.09 11.12
C VAL A 215 -10.80 4.13 12.61
N ASP A 216 -12.10 4.13 12.95
CA ASP A 216 -12.55 3.91 14.32
C ASP A 216 -12.40 2.42 14.70
N PHE A 217 -11.18 2.05 15.09
CA PHE A 217 -10.75 0.66 15.23
C PHE A 217 -11.66 -0.19 16.12
N GLU A 218 -12.04 0.30 17.30
CA GLU A 218 -12.82 -0.48 18.28
C GLU A 218 -14.21 -0.83 17.76
N GLU A 219 -14.87 0.13 17.09
CA GLU A 219 -16.23 -0.09 16.59
C GLU A 219 -16.22 -0.84 15.24
N VAL A 220 -15.24 -0.60 14.38
CA VAL A 220 -15.15 -1.27 13.08
C VAL A 220 -14.70 -2.73 13.24
N LYS A 221 -13.88 -3.03 14.24
CA LYS A 221 -13.46 -4.40 14.58
C LYS A 221 -14.64 -5.32 14.86
N LYS A 222 -15.76 -4.83 15.36
CA LYS A 222 -16.96 -5.64 15.62
C LYS A 222 -17.72 -6.07 14.35
N LYS A 223 -17.39 -5.47 13.20
CA LYS A 223 -18.14 -5.62 11.94
C LYS A 223 -17.29 -6.14 10.78
N ALA A 224 -16.03 -5.73 10.75
CA ALA A 224 -15.08 -6.17 9.73
C ALA A 224 -14.76 -7.67 9.90
N GLY A 225 -14.42 -8.35 8.80
CA GLY A 225 -13.85 -9.70 8.87
C GLY A 225 -12.36 -9.64 9.21
N PHE A 226 -11.67 -8.61 8.73
CA PHE A 226 -10.25 -8.37 8.96
C PHE A 226 -9.99 -6.88 9.18
N ILE A 227 -9.07 -6.55 10.08
CA ILE A 227 -8.69 -5.15 10.34
C ILE A 227 -7.21 -5.02 10.68
N THR A 228 -6.53 -4.00 10.18
CA THR A 228 -5.16 -3.66 10.61
C THR A 228 -5.17 -2.63 11.74
N PRO A 229 -4.37 -2.81 12.81
CA PRO A 229 -4.30 -1.84 13.89
C PRO A 229 -3.38 -0.67 13.55
N VAL A 230 -3.63 0.49 14.14
CA VAL A 230 -2.68 1.61 14.17
C VAL A 230 -2.43 1.99 15.63
N PRO A 231 -1.19 1.85 16.14
CA PRO A 231 0.03 1.37 15.47
C PRO A 231 0.08 -0.15 15.28
N GLY A 232 1.05 -0.63 14.48
CA GLY A 232 1.38 -2.06 14.38
C GLY A 232 0.79 -2.81 13.18
N GLY A 233 -0.01 -2.14 12.35
CA GLY A 233 -0.52 -2.62 11.07
C GLY A 233 0.46 -2.32 9.94
N VAL A 234 0.13 -1.35 9.09
CA VAL A 234 0.81 -1.16 7.81
C VAL A 234 2.24 -0.61 7.96
N GLY A 235 2.51 0.27 8.91
CA GLY A 235 3.82 0.93 9.08
C GLY A 235 5.03 -0.02 9.12
N PRO A 236 5.06 -1.04 10.00
CA PRO A 236 6.13 -2.04 10.02
C PRO A 236 6.31 -2.79 8.68
N MET A 237 5.21 -3.09 7.99
CA MET A 237 5.24 -3.76 6.68
C MET A 237 5.84 -2.85 5.60
N THR A 238 5.57 -1.55 5.64
CA THR A 238 6.15 -0.58 4.70
C THR A 238 7.68 -0.59 4.76
N VAL A 239 8.25 -0.67 5.97
CA VAL A 239 9.70 -0.76 6.14
C VAL A 239 10.24 -2.11 5.63
N ALA A 240 9.58 -3.22 5.99
CA ALA A 240 10.01 -4.54 5.51
C ALA A 240 9.98 -4.64 3.98
N MET A 241 8.93 -4.11 3.35
CA MET A 241 8.79 -4.13 1.90
C MET A 241 9.75 -3.19 1.20
N LEU A 242 10.07 -2.03 1.78
CA LEU A 242 11.14 -1.15 1.28
C LEU A 242 12.46 -1.94 1.15
N LEU A 243 12.85 -2.66 2.19
CA LEU A 243 14.11 -3.41 2.21
C LEU A 243 14.08 -4.61 1.25
N LYS A 244 12.94 -5.31 1.16
CA LYS A 244 12.73 -6.36 0.16
C LYS A 244 12.88 -5.82 -1.26
N ASN A 245 12.32 -4.65 -1.53
CA ASN A 245 12.42 -4.01 -2.84
C ASN A 245 13.85 -3.54 -3.14
N THR A 246 14.57 -2.98 -2.16
CA THR A 246 15.99 -2.65 -2.30
C THR A 246 16.80 -3.87 -2.71
N LEU A 247 16.56 -5.02 -2.08
CA LEU A 247 17.21 -6.27 -2.47
C LEU A 247 16.81 -6.74 -3.88
N ILE A 248 15.53 -6.70 -4.23
CA ILE A 248 15.06 -7.09 -5.57
C ILE A 248 15.74 -6.25 -6.65
N VAL A 249 15.85 -4.94 -6.46
CA VAL A 249 16.48 -4.08 -7.46
C VAL A 249 17.99 -4.34 -7.52
N ALA A 250 18.67 -4.50 -6.38
CA ALA A 250 20.08 -4.89 -6.37
C ALA A 250 20.34 -6.21 -7.13
N LYS A 251 19.42 -7.17 -7.05
CA LYS A 251 19.48 -8.43 -7.82
C LYS A 251 19.24 -8.22 -9.33
N LYS A 252 18.41 -7.25 -9.72
CA LYS A 252 18.09 -6.96 -11.13
C LYS A 252 19.14 -6.11 -11.83
N LEU A 253 19.87 -5.24 -11.11
CA LEU A 253 20.91 -4.39 -11.70
C LEU A 253 22.13 -5.15 -12.25
N ILE A 254 22.21 -6.47 -12.03
CA ILE A 254 23.28 -7.34 -12.57
C ILE A 254 22.90 -7.98 -13.92
N TYR A 255 21.69 -7.73 -14.45
CA TYR A 255 21.26 -8.19 -15.78
C TYR A 255 20.76 -7.06 -16.67
#